data_AF-A0A7K2PB10-F1
#
_entry.id   AF-A0A7K2PB10-F1
#
_cell.length_a   1.000
_cell.length_b   1.000
_cell.length_c   1.000
_cell.angle_alpha   90.00
_cell.angle_beta   90.00
_cell.angle_gamma   90.00
#
_symmetry.space_group_name_H-M   'P 1'
#
loop_
_entity.id
_entity.type
_entity.pdbx_description
1 polymer ?
#
loop_
_entity_poly.entity_id
_entity_poly.type
_entity_poly.pdbx_seq_one_letter_code
_entity_poly.pdbx_strand_id
1 'polypeptide(L)'
;MMNSSGDEAIDGAVTLGLLAAWALHDLEELATVPGWWRRNLPALRERYPGVPEAVWRRAGSVDGREFAVAVGAMAAVVASASVAGRLTGGRSATYQTALNAFGLHGLVHLAQAGLVRGYTPGAATSP
;
A
#
# COMPACT_ATOMS: atom_id res chain seq x y z
N MET A 1 9.60 29.29 -27.35
CA MET A 1 10.17 28.00 -26.91
C MET A 1 10.62 28.19 -25.46
N MET A 2 9.69 28.09 -24.50
CA MET A 2 9.91 28.44 -23.08
C MET A 2 8.83 27.76 -22.21
N ASN A 3 8.79 26.42 -22.20
CA ASN A 3 7.93 25.67 -21.27
C ASN A 3 8.63 24.47 -20.60
N SER A 4 9.87 24.17 -20.96
CA SER A 4 10.57 22.94 -20.54
C SER A 4 10.78 22.81 -19.03
N SER A 5 11.06 23.91 -18.32
CA SER A 5 11.31 23.87 -16.87
C SER A 5 10.03 23.63 -16.05
N GLY A 6 8.88 24.10 -16.54
CA GLY A 6 7.58 23.84 -15.90
C GLY A 6 7.13 22.40 -16.11
N ASP A 7 7.31 21.89 -17.33
CA ASP A 7 6.97 20.50 -17.68
C ASP A 7 7.88 19.49 -16.94
N GLU A 8 9.18 19.76 -16.81
CA GLU A 8 10.11 18.94 -16.01
C GLU A 8 9.78 18.95 -14.51
N ALA A 9 9.34 20.08 -13.97
CA ALA A 9 8.93 20.18 -12.57
C ALA A 9 7.65 19.39 -12.29
N ILE A 10 6.68 19.44 -13.21
CA ILE A 10 5.44 18.65 -13.13
C ILE A 10 5.75 17.15 -13.27
N ASP A 11 6.61 16.75 -14.21
CA ASP A 11 6.99 15.34 -14.41
C ASP A 11 7.78 14.79 -13.20
N GLY A 12 8.65 15.61 -12.61
CA GLY A 12 9.36 15.30 -11.37
C GLY A 12 8.45 15.22 -10.13
N ALA A 13 7.37 15.99 -10.10
CA ALA A 13 6.37 15.93 -9.02
C ALA A 13 5.47 14.70 -9.14
N VAL A 14 5.07 14.33 -10.36
CA VAL A 14 4.25 13.13 -10.62
C VAL A 14 4.99 11.86 -10.22
N THR A 15 6.29 11.76 -10.55
CA THR A 15 7.10 10.57 -10.23
C THR A 15 7.42 10.41 -8.75
N LEU A 16 7.59 11.52 -8.01
CA LEU A 16 7.69 11.50 -6.55
C LEU A 16 6.32 11.31 -5.86
N GLY A 17 5.23 11.55 -6.57
CA GLY A 17 3.87 11.29 -6.11
C GLY A 17 3.65 9.84 -5.70
N LEU A 18 4.25 8.88 -6.40
CA LEU A 18 4.22 7.46 -6.02
C LEU A 18 4.77 7.25 -4.60
N LEU A 19 5.95 7.80 -4.30
CA LEU A 19 6.56 7.67 -2.98
C LEU A 19 5.72 8.33 -1.88
N ALA A 20 5.17 9.51 -2.15
CA ALA A 20 4.33 10.23 -1.19
C ALA A 20 3.02 9.48 -0.90
N ALA A 21 2.32 9.00 -1.94
CA ALA A 21 1.10 8.24 -1.80
C ALA A 21 1.34 6.90 -1.08
N TRP A 22 2.41 6.19 -1.46
CA TRP A 22 2.82 4.96 -0.78
C TRP A 22 3.13 5.21 0.70
N ALA A 23 3.88 6.25 1.03
CA ALA A 23 4.22 6.56 2.42
C ALA A 23 2.98 6.87 3.26
N LEU A 24 2.01 7.63 2.74
CA LEU A 24 0.76 7.90 3.45
C LEU A 24 -0.05 6.63 3.68
N HIS A 25 -0.10 5.76 2.67
CA HIS A 25 -0.80 4.48 2.72
C HIS A 25 -0.19 3.54 3.77
N ASP A 26 1.09 3.22 3.66
CA ASP A 26 1.75 2.28 4.56
C ASP A 26 1.87 2.83 6.00
N LEU A 27 1.90 4.15 6.21
CA LEU A 27 1.82 4.74 7.55
C LEU A 27 0.45 4.52 8.22
N GLU A 28 -0.64 4.63 7.45
CA GLU A 28 -1.97 4.26 7.93
C GLU A 28 -1.98 2.78 8.34
N GLU A 29 -1.49 1.90 7.46
CA GLU A 29 -1.45 0.47 7.73
C GLU A 29 -0.60 0.14 8.96
N LEU A 30 0.59 0.73 9.11
CA LEU A 30 1.45 0.52 10.28
C LEU A 30 0.76 0.88 11.58
N ALA A 31 -0.01 1.98 11.57
CA ALA A 31 -0.74 2.44 12.75
C ALA A 31 -1.97 1.57 13.06
N THR A 32 -2.59 0.96 12.04
CA THR A 32 -3.93 0.38 12.17
C THR A 32 -3.95 -1.15 12.14
N VAL A 33 -3.12 -1.81 11.31
CA VAL A 33 -3.14 -3.26 11.07
C VAL A 33 -3.05 -4.09 12.36
N PRO A 34 -2.07 -3.89 13.26
CA PRO A 34 -1.94 -4.74 14.45
C PRO A 34 -3.15 -4.62 15.38
N GLY A 35 -3.66 -3.40 15.55
CA GLY A 35 -4.83 -3.13 16.39
C GLY A 35 -6.13 -3.63 15.78
N TRP A 36 -6.29 -3.48 14.46
CA TRP A 36 -7.49 -3.86 13.75
C TRP A 36 -7.71 -5.37 13.76
N TRP A 37 -6.66 -6.17 13.51
CA TRP A 37 -6.77 -7.63 13.57
C TRP A 37 -7.20 -8.12 14.96
N ARG A 38 -6.56 -7.63 16.04
CA ARG A 38 -6.93 -8.04 17.40
C ARG A 38 -8.41 -7.74 17.74
N ARG A 39 -8.95 -6.64 17.24
CA ARG A 39 -10.34 -6.22 17.52
C ARG A 39 -11.37 -6.95 16.64
N ASN A 40 -11.06 -7.20 15.37
CA ASN A 40 -12.04 -7.69 14.40
C ASN A 40 -11.97 -9.20 14.15
N LEU A 41 -10.86 -9.86 14.48
CA LEU A 41 -10.66 -11.29 14.21
C LEU A 41 -11.78 -12.19 14.80
N PRO A 42 -12.26 -12.00 16.05
CA PRO A 42 -13.35 -12.82 16.58
C PRO A 42 -14.64 -12.72 15.75
N ALA A 43 -15.06 -11.48 15.44
CA ALA A 43 -16.29 -11.23 14.68
C ALA A 43 -16.19 -11.71 13.22
N LEU A 44 -15.01 -11.58 12.59
CA LEU A 44 -14.78 -12.07 11.23
C LEU A 44 -14.81 -13.60 11.19
N ARG A 45 -14.23 -14.27 12.18
CA ARG A 45 -14.24 -15.72 12.28
C ARG A 45 -15.66 -16.27 12.45
N GLU A 46 -16.48 -15.61 13.26
CA GLU A 46 -17.89 -15.98 13.42
C GLU A 46 -18.69 -15.76 12.12
N ARG A 47 -18.43 -14.66 11.42
CA ARG A 47 -19.12 -14.30 10.18
C ARG A 47 -18.72 -15.18 8.99
N TYR A 48 -17.52 -15.74 8.99
CA TYR A 48 -16.98 -16.56 7.90
C TYR A 48 -16.52 -17.94 8.39
N PRO A 49 -17.44 -18.80 8.87
CA PRO A 49 -17.10 -20.09 9.47
C PRO A 49 -16.50 -21.09 8.47
N GLY A 50 -16.67 -20.87 7.16
CA GLY A 50 -16.10 -21.71 6.10
C GLY A 50 -14.63 -21.44 5.80
N VAL A 51 -14.02 -20.39 6.38
CA VAL A 51 -12.60 -20.08 6.19
C VAL A 51 -11.76 -21.00 7.09
N PRO A 52 -10.72 -21.67 6.55
CA PRO A 52 -9.90 -22.59 7.34
C PRO A 52 -9.24 -21.92 8.55
N GLU A 53 -9.17 -22.63 9.67
CA GLU A 53 -8.59 -22.12 10.91
C GLU A 53 -7.13 -21.67 10.78
N ALA A 54 -6.38 -22.29 9.87
CA ALA A 54 -5.02 -21.89 9.55
C ALA A 54 -4.94 -20.44 9.04
N VAL A 55 -5.94 -19.98 8.28
CA VAL A 55 -6.01 -18.61 7.77
C VAL A 55 -6.23 -17.63 8.92
N TRP A 56 -7.16 -17.94 9.83
CA TRP A 56 -7.41 -17.10 11.02
C TRP A 56 -6.21 -17.01 11.94
N ARG A 57 -5.53 -18.14 12.18
CA ARG A 57 -4.29 -18.15 12.96
C ARG A 57 -3.21 -17.28 12.32
N ARG A 58 -3.03 -17.37 10.99
CA ARG A 58 -2.03 -16.55 10.28
C ARG A 58 -2.37 -15.06 10.33
N ALA A 59 -3.65 -14.70 10.18
CA ALA A 59 -4.11 -13.33 10.28
C ALA A 59 -3.96 -12.76 11.71
N GLY A 60 -4.23 -13.57 12.73
CA GLY A 60 -4.02 -13.20 14.13
C GLY A 60 -2.56 -13.15 14.57
N SER A 61 -1.64 -13.78 13.82
CA SER A 61 -0.21 -13.81 14.12
C SER A 61 0.58 -12.68 13.45
N VAL A 62 -0.08 -11.65 12.92
CA VAL A 62 0.60 -10.51 12.31
C VAL A 62 1.35 -9.75 13.40
N ASP A 63 2.68 -9.90 13.43
CA ASP A 63 3.56 -9.15 14.30
C ASP A 63 3.81 -7.75 13.72
N GLY A 64 3.51 -6.71 14.50
CA GLY A 64 3.76 -5.32 14.12
C GLY A 64 5.24 -5.03 13.85
N ARG A 65 6.17 -5.76 14.49
CA ARG A 65 7.60 -5.59 14.24
C ARG A 65 8.01 -6.18 12.89
N GLU A 66 7.55 -7.39 12.56
CA GLU A 66 7.76 -7.98 11.24
C GLU A 66 7.15 -7.10 10.14
N PHE A 67 5.94 -6.59 10.38
CA PHE A 67 5.28 -5.68 9.45
C PHE A 67 6.06 -4.37 9.27
N ALA A 68 6.57 -3.76 10.34
CA ALA A 68 7.40 -2.55 10.25
C ALA A 68 8.71 -2.78 9.48
N VAL A 69 9.35 -3.94 9.64
CA VAL A 69 10.53 -4.31 8.85
C VAL A 69 10.17 -4.46 7.38
N ALA A 70 9.04 -5.09 7.06
CA ALA A 70 8.56 -5.24 5.69
C ALA A 70 8.28 -3.87 5.04
N VAL A 71 7.60 -2.97 5.75
CA VAL A 71 7.35 -1.59 5.28
C VAL A 71 8.67 -0.84 5.06
N GLY A 72 9.65 -0.98 5.97
CA GLY A 72 10.98 -0.39 5.78
C GLY A 72 11.71 -0.90 4.54
N ALA A 73 11.62 -2.21 4.25
CA ALA A 73 12.18 -2.78 3.03
C ALA A 73 11.46 -2.27 1.76
N MET A 74 10.12 -2.19 1.81
CA MET A 74 9.33 -1.63 0.71
C MET A 74 9.63 -0.15 0.48
N ALA A 75 9.90 0.63 1.53
CA ALA A 75 10.31 2.04 1.40
C ALA A 75 11.53 2.19 0.49
N ALA A 76 12.53 1.32 0.66
CA ALA A 76 13.73 1.34 -0.19
C ALA A 76 13.40 1.00 -1.66
N VAL A 77 12.51 0.03 -1.89
CA VAL A 77 12.07 -0.38 -3.23
C VAL A 77 11.29 0.75 -3.91
N VAL A 78 10.28 1.31 -3.25
CA VAL A 78 9.43 2.36 -3.82
C VAL A 78 10.22 3.66 -4.02
N ALA A 79 11.11 4.02 -3.09
CA ALA A 79 12.00 5.16 -3.28
C ALA A 79 12.91 4.98 -4.50
N SER A 80 13.51 3.80 -4.66
CA SER A 80 14.36 3.49 -5.82
C SER A 80 13.58 3.54 -7.13
N ALA A 81 12.37 2.98 -7.15
CA ALA A 81 11.48 3.03 -8.31
C ALA A 81 11.07 4.47 -8.65
N SER A 82 10.76 5.29 -7.64
CA SER A 82 10.38 6.71 -7.81
C SER A 82 11.54 7.56 -8.34
N VAL A 83 12.76 7.34 -7.85
CA VAL A 83 13.97 7.97 -8.40
C VAL A 83 14.21 7.55 -9.84
N ALA A 84 14.09 6.26 -10.16
CA ALA A 84 14.21 5.78 -11.54
C ALA A 84 13.11 6.39 -12.45
N GLY A 85 11.89 6.54 -11.94
CA GLY A 85 10.81 7.26 -12.61
C GLY A 85 11.20 8.70 -12.92
N ARG A 86 11.66 9.44 -11.90
CA ARG A 86 12.10 10.84 -12.05
C ARG A 86 13.21 10.98 -13.10
N LEU A 87 14.24 10.14 -13.05
CA LEU A 87 15.38 10.20 -13.97
C LEU A 87 15.01 9.86 -15.42
N THR A 88 13.87 9.20 -15.64
CA THR A 88 13.41 8.77 -16.97
C THR A 88 12.16 9.51 -17.45
N GLY A 89 11.67 10.50 -16.69
CA GLY A 89 10.39 11.15 -16.95
C GLY A 89 9.23 10.16 -17.02
N GLY A 90 9.16 9.27 -16.03
CA GLY A 90 8.12 8.24 -15.90
C GLY A 90 8.26 7.02 -16.82
N ARG A 91 9.26 6.95 -17.70
CA ARG A 91 9.41 5.85 -18.69
C ARG A 91 10.11 4.59 -18.15
N SER A 92 10.63 4.62 -16.92
CA SER A 92 11.25 3.45 -16.29
C SER A 92 10.24 2.32 -16.12
N ALA A 93 10.58 1.14 -16.65
CA ALA A 93 9.77 -0.07 -16.46
C ALA A 93 9.60 -0.43 -14.98
N THR A 94 10.65 -0.21 -14.17
CA THR A 94 10.61 -0.41 -12.71
C THR A 94 9.59 0.54 -12.06
N TYR A 95 9.59 1.81 -12.44
CA TYR A 95 8.64 2.80 -11.95
C TYR A 95 7.20 2.43 -12.32
N GLN A 96 6.94 2.13 -13.59
CA GLN A 96 5.60 1.79 -14.08
C GLN A 96 5.08 0.49 -13.45
N THR A 97 5.96 -0.49 -13.25
CA THR A 97 5.62 -1.73 -12.55
C THR A 97 5.25 -1.47 -11.10
N ALA A 98 6.04 -0.65 -10.39
CA ALA A 98 5.75 -0.28 -9.01
C ALA A 98 4.43 0.50 -8.90
N LEU A 99 4.18 1.45 -9.81
CA LEU A 99 2.93 2.21 -9.87
C LEU A 99 1.71 1.30 -10.09
N ASN A 100 1.80 0.38 -11.06
CA ASN A 100 0.73 -0.58 -11.32
C ASN A 100 0.51 -1.53 -10.15
N ALA A 101 1.58 -2.02 -9.53
CA ALA A 101 1.50 -2.87 -8.36
C ALA A 101 0.85 -2.15 -7.17
N PHE A 102 1.19 -0.87 -6.97
CA PHE A 102 0.59 -0.04 -5.92
C PHE A 102 -0.91 0.21 -6.18
N GLY A 103 -1.30 0.49 -7.43
CA GLY A 103 -2.71 0.59 -7.80
C GLY A 103 -3.48 -0.72 -7.57
N LEU A 104 -2.91 -1.85 -8.00
CA LEU A 104 -3.51 -3.18 -7.76
C LEU A 104 -3.63 -3.49 -6.26
N HIS A 105 -2.65 -3.07 -5.46
CA HIS A 105 -2.68 -3.21 -4.00
C HIS A 105 -3.86 -2.45 -3.38
N GLY A 106 -4.11 -1.21 -3.81
CA GLY A 106 -5.30 -0.44 -3.42
C GLY A 106 -6.61 -1.16 -3.74
N LEU A 107 -6.73 -1.75 -4.93
CA LEU A 107 -7.92 -2.52 -5.29
C LEU A 107 -8.16 -3.73 -4.37
N VAL A 108 -7.10 -4.38 -3.89
CA VAL A 108 -7.22 -5.47 -2.91
C VAL A 108 -7.80 -4.96 -1.59
N HIS A 109 -7.36 -3.80 -1.10
CA HIS A 109 -7.92 -3.17 0.11
C HIS A 109 -9.38 -2.82 -0.04
N LEU A 110 -9.77 -2.23 -1.18
CA LEU A 110 -11.17 -1.92 -1.45
C LEU A 110 -12.04 -3.19 -1.52
N ALA A 111 -11.53 -4.27 -2.11
CA ALA A 111 -12.21 -5.55 -2.12
C ALA A 111 -12.37 -6.13 -0.71
N GLN A 112 -11.32 -6.06 0.13
CA GLN A 112 -11.38 -6.48 1.53
C GLN A 112 -12.42 -5.66 2.32
N ALA A 113 -12.42 -4.33 2.18
CA ALA A 113 -13.42 -3.45 2.78
C ALA A 113 -14.85 -3.81 2.36
N GLY A 114 -15.05 -4.10 1.07
CA GLY A 114 -16.33 -4.57 0.52
C GLY A 114 -16.76 -5.90 1.14
N LEU A 115 -15.85 -6.88 1.26
CA LEU A 115 -16.13 -8.18 1.87
C LEU A 115 -16.47 -8.05 3.35
N VAL A 116 -15.73 -7.27 4.13
CA VAL A 116 -16.08 -7.06 5.55
C VAL A 116 -17.29 -6.14 5.72
N ARG A 117 -17.72 -5.46 4.64
CA ARG A 117 -18.79 -4.45 4.61
C ARG A 117 -18.52 -3.32 5.59
N GLY A 118 -17.28 -2.84 5.59
CA GLY A 118 -16.80 -1.87 6.56
C GLY A 118 -15.34 -1.50 6.34
N TYR A 119 -14.78 -0.75 7.28
CA TYR A 119 -13.39 -0.29 7.20
C TYR A 119 -12.39 -1.44 7.42
N THR A 120 -11.42 -1.53 6.52
CA THR A 120 -10.16 -2.28 6.70
C THR A 120 -8.98 -1.32 6.64
N PRO A 121 -7.89 -1.59 7.37
CA PRO A 121 -6.60 -0.90 7.17
C PRO A 121 -6.26 -0.80 5.68
N GLY A 122 -5.83 0.38 5.23
CA GLY A 122 -5.47 0.62 3.83
C GLY A 122 -6.65 1.00 2.93
N ALA A 123 -7.90 0.80 3.34
CA ALA A 123 -9.06 1.15 2.51
C ALA A 123 -9.24 2.66 2.35
N ALA A 124 -8.95 3.45 3.40
CA ALA A 124 -9.13 4.90 3.39
C ALA A 124 -8.06 5.63 2.58
N THR A 125 -6.87 5.04 2.47
CA THR A 125 -5.73 5.57 1.73
C THR A 125 -5.44 4.76 0.46
N SER A 126 -6.38 3.93 0.01
CA SER A 126 -6.22 3.16 -1.22
C SER A 126 -6.00 4.11 -2.40
N PRO A 127 -4.92 3.92 -3.19
CA PRO A 127 -4.60 4.77 -4.33
C PRO A 127 -5.57 4.62 -5.52
#